data_AF-A0A1L9VJ39-F1
#
_entry.id   AF-A0A1L9VJ39-F1
#
_cell.length_a   1.000
_cell.length_b   1.000
_cell.length_c   1.000
_cell.angle_alpha   90.00
_cell.angle_beta   90.00
_cell.angle_gamma   90.00
#
_symmetry.space_group_name_H-M   'P 1'
#
loop_
_entity.id
_entity.type
_entity.pdbx_description
1 polymer ?
#
loop_
_entity_poly.entity_id
_entity_poly.type
_entity_poly.pdbx_seq_one_letter_code
_entity_poly.pdbx_strand_id
1 'polypeptide(L)'
;MAAAIKAINAKIRSNKVLDYVCSTHFWGPVSNFGIPIAAVMDTQKDPEIISGTMTGALTVYSATFMRYALAVSPANYLLFGCHLVNFSAQATQGYRYLNYWNWGGREAQLAARGVQTGKEATEAGA
;
A
#
# COMPACT_ATOMS: atom_id res chain seq x y z
N MET A 1 -18.55 33.23 5.69
CA MET A 1 -17.61 32.11 5.37
C MET A 1 -16.17 32.45 5.76
N ALA A 2 -15.58 33.55 5.26
CA ALA A 2 -14.19 33.94 5.59
C ALA A 2 -13.91 34.17 7.09
N ALA A 3 -14.84 34.78 7.83
CA ALA A 3 -14.69 35.00 9.27
C ALA A 3 -14.66 33.70 10.09
N ALA A 4 -15.47 32.71 9.70
CA ALA A 4 -15.50 31.39 10.33
C ALA A 4 -14.20 30.62 10.08
N ILE A 5 -13.68 30.65 8.85
CA ILE A 5 -12.38 30.05 8.50
C ILE A 5 -11.25 30.70 9.32
N LYS A 6 -11.25 32.03 9.44
CA LYS A 6 -10.24 32.77 10.21
C LYS A 6 -10.30 32.46 11.71
N ALA A 7 -11.50 32.33 12.28
CA ALA A 7 -11.70 31.96 13.68
C ALA A 7 -11.26 30.52 13.97
N ILE A 8 -11.57 29.57 13.07
CA ILE A 8 -11.11 28.17 13.18
C ILE A 8 -9.59 28.10 13.08
N ASN A 9 -8.99 28.78 12.10
CA ASN A 9 -7.54 28.77 11.93
C ASN A 9 -6.81 29.38 13.14
N ALA A 10 -7.32 30.49 13.69
CA ALA A 10 -6.79 31.07 14.93
C ALA A 10 -6.86 30.11 16.13
N LYS A 11 -7.94 29.32 16.24
CA LYS A 11 -8.11 28.31 17.30
C LYS A 11 -7.20 27.08 17.11
N ILE A 12 -6.89 26.70 15.87
CA ILE A 12 -5.92 25.65 15.57
C ILE A 12 -4.51 26.14 15.90
N ARG A 13 -4.14 27.34 15.41
CA ARG A 13 -2.82 27.96 15.63
C ARG A 13 -2.52 28.28 17.09
N SER A 14 -3.53 28.50 17.93
CA SER A 14 -3.32 28.81 19.35
C SER A 14 -2.92 27.59 20.20
N ASN A 15 -3.11 26.37 19.70
CA ASN A 15 -2.69 25.13 20.37
C ASN A 15 -1.53 24.48 19.62
N LYS A 16 -0.38 24.31 20.27
CA LYS A 16 0.84 23.75 19.65
C LYS A 16 0.65 22.35 19.07
N VAL A 17 -0.17 21.51 19.69
CA VAL A 17 -0.43 20.14 19.20
C VAL A 17 -1.32 20.18 17.96
N LEU A 18 -2.39 20.97 17.99
CA LEU A 18 -3.28 21.10 16.83
C LEU A 18 -2.58 21.79 15.66
N ASP A 19 -1.75 22.79 15.94
CA ASP A 19 -0.92 23.45 14.92
C ASP A 19 0.05 22.46 14.25
N TYR A 20 0.73 21.61 15.05
CA TYR A 20 1.62 20.59 14.51
C TYR A 20 0.86 19.53 13.71
N VAL A 21 -0.24 18.99 14.24
CA VAL A 21 -1.05 17.97 13.55
C VAL A 21 -1.66 18.51 12.25
N CYS A 22 -2.06 19.79 12.20
CA CYS A 22 -2.56 20.41 10.97
C CYS A 22 -1.45 20.95 10.06
N SER A 23 -0.17 20.74 10.40
CA SER A 23 0.97 21.17 9.59
C SER A 23 1.39 20.12 8.57
N THR A 24 2.10 20.57 7.54
CA THR A 24 2.76 19.71 6.56
C THR A 24 3.90 18.88 7.17
N HIS A 25 4.49 19.33 8.29
CA HIS A 25 5.58 18.62 8.98
C HIS A 25 5.11 17.35 9.67
N PHE A 26 3.84 17.28 10.09
CA PHE A 26 3.25 16.06 10.61
C PHE A 26 2.79 15.13 9.49
N TRP A 27 2.03 15.65 8.52
CA TRP A 27 1.44 14.82 7.47
C TRP A 27 2.44 14.32 6.43
N GLY A 28 3.57 15.00 6.21
CA GLY A 28 4.62 14.53 5.31
C GLY A 28 5.18 13.15 5.72
N PRO A 29 5.65 12.96 6.96
CA PRO A 29 6.05 11.65 7.46
C PRO A 29 4.91 10.62 7.51
N VAL A 30 3.69 11.03 7.86
CA VAL A 30 2.54 10.12 7.92
C VAL A 30 2.16 9.60 6.54
N SER A 31 2.13 10.46 5.52
CA SER A 31 1.81 10.04 4.14
C SER A 31 2.86 9.09 3.56
N ASN A 32 4.13 9.26 3.96
CA ASN A 32 5.20 8.34 3.57
C ASN A 32 4.94 6.90 4.06
N PHE A 33 4.26 6.69 5.19
CA PHE A 33 3.93 5.35 5.70
C PHE A 33 2.51 4.88 5.36
N GLY A 34 1.56 5.79 5.13
CA GLY A 34 0.20 5.42 4.75
C GLY A 34 0.15 4.60 3.45
N ILE A 35 0.94 4.99 2.44
CA ILE A 35 0.98 4.29 1.14
C ILE A 35 1.59 2.89 1.26
N PRO A 36 2.75 2.67 1.90
CA PRO A 36 3.28 1.33 2.13
C PRO A 36 2.34 0.42 2.92
N ILE A 37 1.62 0.94 3.91
CA ILE A 37 0.62 0.16 4.64
C ILE A 37 -0.49 -0.31 3.70
N ALA A 38 -0.99 0.58 2.84
CA ALA A 38 -1.99 0.21 1.84
C ALA A 38 -1.46 -0.86 0.86
N ALA A 39 -0.20 -0.76 0.42
CA ALA A 39 0.43 -1.76 -0.44
C ALA A 39 0.52 -3.14 0.23
N VAL A 40 0.81 -3.18 1.54
CA VAL A 40 0.78 -4.43 2.33
C VAL A 40 -0.64 -4.98 2.41
N MET A 41 -1.65 -4.14 2.62
CA MET A 41 -3.05 -4.59 2.64
C MET A 41 -3.49 -5.15 1.27
N ASP A 42 -2.98 -4.59 0.17
CA ASP A 42 -3.26 -5.07 -1.18
C ASP A 42 -2.69 -6.47 -1.46
N THR A 43 -1.75 -6.98 -0.65
CA THR A 43 -1.28 -8.37 -0.80
C THR A 43 -2.33 -9.40 -0.37
N GLN A 44 -3.43 -8.98 0.27
CA GLN A 44 -4.53 -9.86 0.69
C GLN A 44 -5.67 -9.89 -0.33
N LYS A 45 -5.68 -8.97 -1.29
CA LYS A 45 -6.70 -8.92 -2.35
C LYS A 45 -6.47 -10.03 -3.39
N ASP A 46 -7.50 -10.31 -4.18
CA ASP A 46 -7.44 -11.36 -5.20
C ASP A 46 -6.24 -11.17 -6.15
N PRO A 47 -5.46 -12.23 -6.46
CA PRO A 47 -4.34 -12.11 -7.38
C PRO A 47 -4.71 -11.76 -8.83
N GLU A 48 -5.96 -11.97 -9.25
CA GLU A 48 -6.46 -11.65 -10.60
C GLU A 48 -6.39 -10.16 -10.91
N ILE A 49 -6.59 -9.30 -9.90
CA ILE A 49 -6.58 -7.83 -10.09
C ILE A 49 -5.17 -7.23 -10.09
N ILE A 50 -4.12 -8.04 -9.91
CA ILE A 50 -2.75 -7.54 -9.86
C ILE A 50 -2.30 -7.12 -11.26
N SER A 51 -1.90 -5.85 -11.40
CA SER A 51 -1.30 -5.33 -12.64
C SER A 51 0.22 -5.52 -12.63
N GLY A 52 0.72 -6.41 -13.49
CA GLY A 52 2.15 -6.71 -13.57
C GLY A 52 3.03 -5.51 -13.93
N THR A 53 2.57 -4.61 -14.82
CA THR A 53 3.33 -3.40 -15.20
C THR A 53 3.44 -2.41 -14.05
N MET A 54 2.36 -2.19 -13.30
CA MET A 54 2.36 -1.33 -12.13
C MET A 54 3.23 -1.91 -11.01
N THR A 55 3.12 -3.22 -10.75
CA THR A 55 3.94 -3.90 -9.74
C THR A 55 5.43 -3.84 -10.08
N GLY A 56 5.79 -4.06 -11.35
CA GLY A 56 7.16 -3.93 -11.84
C GLY A 56 7.68 -2.50 -11.70
N ALA A 57 6.91 -1.51 -12.15
CA ALA A 57 7.26 -0.10 -12.05
C ALA A 57 7.50 0.33 -10.59
N LEU A 58 6.61 -0.03 -9.68
CA LEU A 58 6.73 0.32 -8.27
C LEU A 58 7.88 -0.39 -7.56
N THR A 59 8.22 -1.61 -7.98
CA THR A 59 9.41 -2.33 -7.48
C THR A 59 10.69 -1.57 -7.85
N VAL A 60 10.86 -1.19 -9.12
CA VAL A 60 12.04 -0.44 -9.59
C VAL A 60 12.09 0.96 -8.97
N TYR A 61 10.95 1.64 -8.91
CA TYR A 61 10.79 2.92 -8.22
C TYR A 61 11.28 2.83 -6.78
N SER A 62 10.77 1.89 -5.98
CA SER A 62 11.19 1.72 -4.59
C SER A 62 12.68 1.43 -4.44
N ALA A 63 13.25 0.54 -5.27
CA ALA A 63 14.68 0.23 -5.21
C ALA A 63 15.55 1.49 -5.46
N THR A 64 15.16 2.31 -6.43
CA THR A 64 15.83 3.57 -6.76
C THR A 64 15.79 4.54 -5.57
N PHE A 65 14.61 4.70 -4.96
CA PHE A 65 14.45 5.61 -3.82
C PHE A 65 15.11 5.11 -2.55
N MET A 66 15.17 3.79 -2.32
CA MET A 66 15.98 3.22 -1.24
C MET A 66 17.46 3.56 -1.41
N ARG A 67 18.01 3.44 -2.63
CA ARG A 67 19.40 3.83 -2.90
C ARG A 67 19.62 5.32 -2.66
N TYR A 68 18.71 6.17 -3.15
CA TYR A 68 18.74 7.61 -2.96
C TYR A 68 18.71 7.99 -1.48
N ALA A 69 17.82 7.38 -0.69
CA ALA A 69 17.66 7.67 0.73
C ALA A 69 18.94 7.43 1.56
N LEU A 70 19.76 6.46 1.15
CA LEU A 70 21.07 6.17 1.76
C LEU A 70 22.23 7.00 1.16
N ALA A 71 22.04 7.58 -0.03
CA ALA A 71 23.08 8.36 -0.72
C ALA A 71 23.07 9.85 -0.35
N VAL A 72 21.93 10.39 0.08
CA VAL A 72 21.82 11.78 0.53
C VAL A 72 22.50 12.01 1.89
N SER A 73 23.02 13.22 2.13
CA SER A 73 23.62 13.62 3.41
C SER A 73 22.85 14.77 4.05
N PRO A 74 22.35 14.63 5.30
CA PRO A 74 22.34 13.39 6.10
C PRO A 74 21.42 12.31 5.49
N ALA A 75 21.70 11.04 5.78
CA ALA A 75 20.91 9.91 5.28
C ALA A 75 19.46 9.97 5.79
N ASN A 76 18.51 9.60 4.92
CA ASN A 76 17.08 9.68 5.22
C ASN A 76 16.49 8.27 5.49
N TYR A 77 16.59 7.82 6.74
CA TYR A 77 16.09 6.49 7.13
C TYR A 77 14.57 6.35 7.08
N LEU A 78 13.83 7.44 7.24
CA LEU A 78 12.36 7.41 7.14
C LEU A 78 11.93 7.07 5.70
N LEU A 79 12.53 7.75 4.73
CA LEU A 79 12.31 7.49 3.30
C LEU A 79 12.78 6.09 2.92
N PHE A 80 13.95 5.66 3.42
CA PHE A 80 14.43 4.29 3.20
C PHE A 80 13.42 3.26 3.72
N GLY A 81 12.94 3.41 4.96
CA GLY A 81 11.98 2.50 5.57
C GLY A 81 10.68 2.40 4.79
N CYS A 82 10.13 3.53 4.32
CA CYS A 82 8.88 3.49 3.56
C CYS A 82 9.03 2.75 2.23
N HIS A 83 10.12 3.00 1.49
CA HIS A 83 10.36 2.35 0.22
C HIS A 83 10.75 0.88 0.37
N LEU A 84 11.38 0.50 1.49
CA LEU A 84 11.66 -0.91 1.81
C LEU A 84 10.37 -1.70 2.06
N VAL A 85 9.43 -1.15 2.83
CA VAL A 85 8.12 -1.77 3.05
C VAL A 85 7.36 -1.89 1.72
N ASN A 86 7.31 -0.81 0.93
CA ASN A 86 6.67 -0.85 -0.38
C ASN A 86 7.34 -1.84 -1.33
N PHE A 87 8.68 -1.88 -1.39
CA PHE A 87 9.43 -2.84 -2.21
C PHE A 87 9.05 -4.28 -1.83
N SER A 88 9.01 -4.58 -0.54
CA SER A 88 8.68 -5.91 -0.03
C SER A 88 7.25 -6.31 -0.40
N ALA A 89 6.29 -5.38 -0.27
CA ALA A 89 4.91 -5.59 -0.69
C ALA A 89 4.80 -5.84 -2.20
N GLN A 90 5.46 -5.00 -3.03
CA GLN A 90 5.43 -5.15 -4.48
C GLN A 90 6.16 -6.39 -4.97
N ALA A 91 7.26 -6.79 -4.33
CA ALA A 91 7.94 -8.06 -4.63
C ALA A 91 7.02 -9.25 -4.32
N THR A 92 6.30 -9.20 -3.20
CA THR A 92 5.29 -10.21 -2.84
C THR A 92 4.16 -10.24 -3.86
N GLN A 93 3.62 -9.08 -4.25
CA GLN A 93 2.60 -9.00 -5.31
C GLN A 93 3.12 -9.50 -6.65
N GLY A 94 4.39 -9.23 -6.98
CA GLY A 94 5.04 -9.72 -8.20
C GLY A 94 5.13 -11.24 -8.22
N TYR A 95 5.50 -11.85 -7.09
CA TYR A 95 5.45 -13.30 -6.93
C TYR A 95 4.03 -13.84 -7.10
N ARG A 96 3.03 -13.23 -6.45
CA ARG A 96 1.62 -13.64 -6.57
C ARG A 96 1.13 -13.53 -8.01
N TYR A 97 1.50 -12.46 -8.71
CA TYR A 97 1.18 -12.25 -10.13
C TYR A 97 1.79 -13.35 -11.01
N LEU A 98 3.09 -13.63 -10.84
CA LEU A 98 3.77 -14.69 -11.59
C LEU A 98 3.15 -16.06 -11.30
N ASN A 99 2.87 -16.35 -10.04
CA ASN A 99 2.24 -17.60 -9.65
C ASN A 99 0.86 -17.77 -10.28
N TYR A 100 0.04 -16.72 -10.24
CA TYR A 100 -1.31 -16.74 -10.79
C TYR A 100 -1.32 -16.86 -12.32
N TRP A 101 -0.58 -16.00 -13.02
CA TRP A 101 -0.66 -15.90 -14.49
C TRP A 101 0.30 -16.82 -15.25
N ASN A 102 1.42 -17.23 -14.64
CA ASN A 102 2.48 -17.95 -15.34
C ASN A 102 2.83 -19.32 -14.75
N TRP A 103 2.49 -19.61 -13.49
CA TRP A 103 2.85 -20.89 -12.83
C TRP A 103 1.65 -21.76 -12.42
N GLY A 104 0.50 -21.61 -13.08
CA GLY A 104 -0.64 -22.51 -12.88
C GLY A 104 -1.53 -22.18 -11.66
N GLY A 105 -1.26 -21.08 -10.97
CA GLY A 105 -2.01 -20.68 -9.77
C GLY A 105 -3.45 -20.28 -10.08
N ARG A 106 -3.72 -19.76 -11.27
CA ARG A 106 -5.09 -19.42 -11.72
C ARG A 106 -5.95 -20.67 -11.87
N GLU A 107 -5.43 -21.70 -12.51
CA GLU A 107 -6.09 -22.99 -12.74
C GLU A 107 -6.40 -23.66 -11.41
N ALA A 108 -5.42 -23.66 -10.48
CA ALA A 108 -5.62 -24.16 -9.12
C ALA A 108 -6.72 -23.39 -8.36
N GLN A 109 -6.76 -22.05 -8.50
CA GLN A 109 -7.79 -21.23 -7.85
C GLN A 109 -9.19 -21.49 -8.46
N LEU A 110 -9.30 -21.60 -9.78
CA LEU A 110 -10.55 -21.91 -10.47
C LEU A 110 -11.07 -23.31 -10.09
N ALA A 111 -10.19 -24.30 -10.02
CA ALA A 111 -10.53 -25.65 -9.57
C ALA A 111 -11.03 -25.63 -8.12
N ALA A 112 -10.35 -24.90 -7.22
CA ALA A 112 -10.77 -24.78 -5.82
C ALA A 112 -12.13 -24.09 -5.66
N ARG A 113 -12.39 -23.02 -6.43
CA ARG A 113 -13.71 -22.35 -6.46
C ARG A 113 -14.82 -23.28 -6.94
N GLY A 114 -14.57 -24.04 -8.02
CA GLY A 114 -15.55 -25.01 -8.53
C GLY A 114 -15.91 -26.09 -7.50
N VAL A 115 -14.92 -26.57 -6.73
CA VAL A 115 -15.16 -27.52 -5.62
C VAL A 115 -15.99 -26.89 -4.50
N GLN A 116 -15.75 -25.62 -4.16
CA GLN A 116 -16.53 -24.91 -3.13
C GLN A 116 -17.99 -24.74 -3.55
N THR A 117 -18.25 -24.25 -4.77
CA THR A 117 -19.62 -24.08 -5.29
C THR A 117 -20.37 -25.41 -5.34
N GLY A 118 -19.70 -26.51 -5.69
CA GLY A 118 -20.31 -27.84 -5.67
C GLY A 118 -20.72 -28.32 -4.27
N LYS A 119 -19.90 -28.02 -3.25
CA LYS A 119 -20.23 -28.34 -1.84
C LYS A 119 -21.42 -27.51 -1.35
N GLU A 120 -21.41 -26.20 -1.59
CA GLU A 120 -22.50 -25.29 -1.20
C GLU A 120 -23.84 -25.68 -1.86
N ALA A 121 -23.82 -26.08 -3.13
CA ALA A 121 -25.01 -26.55 -3.83
C ALA A 121 -25.56 -27.87 -3.26
N THR A 122 -24.67 -28.74 -2.76
CA THR A 122 -25.06 -30.01 -2.12
C THR A 122 -25.66 -29.77 -0.74
N GLU A 123 -25.12 -28.81 0.02
CA GLU A 123 -25.64 -28.41 1.34
C GLU A 123 -26.95 -27.62 1.26
N ALA A 124 -27.15 -26.82 0.22
CA ALA A 124 -28.40 -26.08 0.01
C ALA A 124 -29.54 -26.93 -0.57
N GLY A 125 -29.23 -28.10 -1.15
CA GLY A 125 -30.19 -29.06 -1.68
C GLY A 125 -30.56 -30.20 -0.72
N ALA A 126 -29.91 -30.28 0.44
CA ALA A 126 -30.16 -31.23 1.53
C ALA A 126 -30.98 -30.60 2.66
#